data_AF-A0A3D2VYD0-F1
#
_entry.id   AF-A0A3D2VYD0-F1
#
_cell.length_a   1.000
_cell.length_b   1.000
_cell.length_c   1.000
_cell.angle_alpha   90.00
_cell.angle_beta   90.00
_cell.angle_gamma   90.00
#
_symmetry.space_group_name_H-M   'P 1'
#
loop_
_entity.id
_entity.type
_entity.pdbx_description
1 polymer ?
#
loop_
_entity_poly.entity_id
_entity_poly.type
_entity_poly.pdbx_seq_one_letter_code
_entity_poly.pdbx_strand_id
1 'polypeptide(L)' 'MSEEFDDDEVWDEDVVIDVRRFALEQALMAHLHKRDAPVDAAAVFALADRFANYVLGEPSP' A
#
# COMPACT_ATOMS: atom_id res chain seq x y z
N MET A 1 26.25 11.82 -17.38
CA MET A 1 24.93 11.29 -17.75
C MET A 1 24.06 11.53 -16.54
N SER A 2 23.29 12.63 -16.55
CA SER A 2 22.21 12.83 -15.59
C SER A 2 21.11 11.90 -16.04
N GLU A 3 20.88 10.81 -15.29
CA GLU A 3 19.62 10.08 -15.38
C GLU A 3 18.55 11.08 -14.95
N GLU A 4 17.94 11.75 -15.93
CA GLU A 4 16.59 12.28 -15.77
C GLU A 4 15.74 11.07 -15.42
N PHE A 5 15.45 10.91 -14.13
CA PHE A 5 14.32 10.10 -13.72
C PHE A 5 13.12 10.76 -14.40
N ASP A 6 12.52 10.05 -15.36
CA ASP A 6 11.25 10.43 -15.95
C ASP A 6 10.27 10.63 -14.79
N ASP A 7 10.00 11.88 -14.41
CA ASP A 7 9.10 12.29 -13.33
C ASP A 7 7.63 11.89 -13.59
N ASP A 8 7.36 11.17 -14.69
CA ASP A 8 6.05 10.70 -15.15
C ASP A 8 6.04 9.18 -15.49
N GLU A 9 6.85 8.35 -14.82
CA GLU A 9 6.71 6.88 -14.92
C GLU A 9 5.45 6.42 -14.16
N VAL A 10 4.29 6.70 -14.76
CA VAL A 10 2.99 6.23 -14.29
C VAL A 10 3.02 4.71 -14.29
N TRP A 11 2.94 4.12 -13.10
CA TRP A 11 2.80 2.68 -12.94
C TRP A 11 1.63 2.15 -13.76
N ASP A 12 1.82 1.01 -14.43
CA ASP A 12 0.72 0.31 -15.09
C ASP A 12 -0.42 0.07 -14.09
N GLU A 13 -1.66 0.23 -14.52
CA GLU A 13 -2.86 0.04 -13.70
C GLU A 13 -2.87 -1.34 -13.04
N ASP A 14 -2.45 -2.38 -13.78
CA ASP A 14 -2.36 -3.74 -13.24
C ASP A 14 -1.34 -3.84 -12.09
N VAL A 15 -0.22 -3.12 -12.21
CA VAL A 15 0.81 -3.05 -11.15
C VAL A 15 0.28 -2.30 -9.93
N VAL A 16 -0.44 -1.19 -10.13
CA VAL A 16 -1.08 -0.43 -9.04
C VAL A 16 -2.08 -1.31 -8.29
N ILE A 17 -2.90 -2.08 -9.02
CA ILE A 17 -3.87 -3.02 -8.44
C ILE A 17 -3.14 -4.09 -7.62
N ASP A 18 -2.07 -4.68 -8.16
CA ASP A 18 -1.30 -5.72 -7.47
C ASP A 18 -0.62 -5.20 -6.20
N VAL A 19 -0.04 -3.99 -6.24
CA VAL A 19 0.55 -3.34 -5.06
C VAL A 19 -0.49 -3.10 -3.98
N ARG A 20 -1.67 -2.58 -4.35
CA ARG A 20 -2.76 -2.33 -3.40
C ARG A 20 -3.31 -3.62 -2.80
N ARG A 21 -3.45 -4.68 -3.61
CA ARG A 21 -3.85 -6.00 -3.13
C ARG A 21 -2.83 -6.56 -2.14
N PHE A 22 -1.55 -6.53 -2.49
CA PHE A 22 -0.48 -6.99 -1.61
C PHE A 22 -0.48 -6.24 -0.29
N ALA A 23 -0.61 -4.91 -0.33
CA ALA A 23 -0.65 -4.06 0.86
C ALA A 23 -1.81 -4.42 1.79
N LEU A 24 -3.00 -4.70 1.23
CA LEU A 24 -4.17 -5.14 2.00
C LEU A 24 -3.92 -6.50 2.68
N GLU A 25 -3.34 -7.45 1.97
CA GLU A 25 -3.02 -8.78 2.51
C GLU A 25 -2.05 -8.66 3.70
N GLN A 26 -1.00 -7.84 3.57
CA GLN A 26 -0.04 -7.60 4.66
C GLN A 26 -0.68 -6.87 5.85
N ALA A 27 -1.51 -5.86 5.60
CA ALA A 27 -2.20 -5.10 6.65
C ALA A 27 -3.16 -5.99 7.45
N LEU A 28 -3.86 -6.90 6.77
CA LEU A 28 -4.75 -7.87 7.37
C LEU A 28 -3.96 -8.88 8.24
N MET A 29 -2.86 -9.45 7.73
CA MET A 29 -2.01 -10.35 8.49
C MET A 29 -1.46 -9.70 9.77
N ALA A 30 -1.03 -8.44 9.68
CA ALA A 30 -0.55 -7.68 10.85
C ALA A 30 -1.64 -7.47 11.93
N HIS A 31 -2.91 -7.38 11.53
CA HIS A 31 -4.04 -7.23 12.45
C HIS A 31 -4.57 -8.56 12.98
N LEU A 32 -4.46 -9.66 12.22
CA LEU A 32 -4.91 -11.00 12.64
C LEU A 32 -4.11 -11.58 13.82
N HIS A 33 -2.88 -11.11 14.05
CA HIS A 33 -2.09 -11.55 15.21
C HIS A 33 -2.63 -11.04 16.56
N LYS A 34 -3.55 -10.07 16.56
CA LYS A 34 -4.19 -9.54 17.77
C LYS A 34 -5.38 -10.44 18.17
N ARG A 35 -5.07 -11.62 18.74
CA ARG A 35 -6.02 -12.71 19.05
C ARG A 35 -7.25 -12.33 19.87
N ASP A 36 -7.20 -11.28 20.70
CA ASP A 36 -8.26 -10.92 21.66
C ASP A 36 -8.97 -9.59 21.36
N ALA A 37 -8.73 -8.98 20.19
CA ALA A 37 -9.36 -7.72 19.81
C ALA A 37 -10.19 -7.88 18.52
N PRO A 38 -11.35 -7.21 18.41
CA PRO A 38 -12.06 -7.13 17.13
C PRO A 38 -11.14 -6.50 16.07
N VAL A 39 -11.16 -7.05 14.86
CA VAL A 39 -10.41 -6.50 13.74
C VAL A 39 -10.99 -5.12 13.41
N ASP A 40 -10.20 -4.07 13.66
CA ASP A 40 -10.54 -2.71 13.27
C ASP A 40 -10.27 -2.55 11.76
N ALA A 41 -11.34 -2.60 10.97
CA ALA A 41 -11.26 -2.47 9.52
C ALA A 41 -10.67 -1.10 9.10
N ALA A 42 -10.95 -0.03 9.85
CA ALA A 42 -10.42 1.31 9.52
C ALA A 42 -8.90 1.34 9.69
N ALA A 43 -8.38 0.71 10.75
CA ALA A 43 -6.94 0.59 10.96
C ALA A 43 -6.25 -0.30 9.91
N VAL A 44 -6.93 -1.35 9.42
CA VAL A 44 -6.42 -2.21 8.34
C VAL A 44 -6.29 -1.43 7.04
N PHE A 45 -7.35 -0.73 6.61
CA PHE A 45 -7.31 0.04 5.36
C PHE A 45 -6.29 1.19 5.43
N ALA A 46 -6.25 1.93 6.54
CA ALA A 46 -5.26 3.01 6.71
C ALA A 46 -3.81 2.51 6.63
N LEU A 47 -3.54 1.30 7.13
CA LEU A 47 -2.22 0.68 7.03
C LEU A 47 -1.93 0.22 5.59
N ALA A 48 -2.91 -0.37 4.91
CA ALA A 48 -2.78 -0.79 3.52
C ALA A 48 -2.50 0.40 2.59
N ASP A 49 -3.26 1.48 2.71
CA ASP A 49 -3.08 2.70 1.91
C ASP A 49 -1.69 3.29 2.12
N ARG A 50 -1.23 3.34 3.38
CA ARG A 50 0.12 3.82 3.69
C ARG A 50 1.21 2.98 3.00
N PHE A 51 1.06 1.66 2.95
CA PHE A 51 2.01 0.79 2.25
C PHE A 51 1.97 1.02 0.74
N ALA A 52 0.79 1.03 0.14
CA ALA A 52 0.63 1.22 -1.30
C ALA A 52 1.21 2.57 -1.73
N ASN A 53 0.90 3.64 -1.01
CA ASN A 53 1.35 4.99 -1.36
C ASN A 53 2.86 5.17 -1.16
N TYR A 54 3.44 4.52 -0.14
CA TYR A 54 4.89 4.49 0.01
C TYR A 54 5.58 3.82 -1.19
N VAL A 55 5.02 2.73 -1.72
CA VAL A 55 5.58 2.00 -2.86
C VAL A 55 5.36 2.76 -4.18
N LEU A 56 4.17 3.31 -4.38
CA LEU A 56 3.80 4.03 -5.60
C LEU A 56 4.37 5.46 -5.65
N GLY A 57 4.97 5.94 -4.56
CA GLY A 57 5.52 7.28 -4.47
C GLY A 57 4.44 8.37 -4.37
N GLU A 58 3.19 8.01 -4.09
CA GLU A 58 2.10 8.97 -3.88
C GLU A 58 2.27 9.61 -2.49
N PRO A 59 2.51 10.94 -2.38
CA PRO A 59 2.90 11.56 -1.11
C PRO A 59 1.75 11.77 -0.10
N SER A 60 0.57 11.20 -0.31
CA SER A 60 -0.55 11.22 0.65
C SER A 60 -1.60 10.16 0.31
N PRO A 61 -2.25 9.52 1.30
CA PRO A 61 -3.52 8.84 1.09
C PRO A 61 -4.62 9.75 0.58
#